data_AF-A0A349THM8-F1
#
_entry.id   AF-A0A349THM8-F1
#
_cell.length_a   1.000
_cell.length_b   1.000
_cell.length_c   1.000
_cell.angle_alpha   90.00
_cell.angle_beta   90.00
_cell.angle_gamma   90.00
#
_symmetry.space_group_name_H-M   'P 1'
#
loop_
_entity.id
_entity.type
_entity.pdbx_description
1 polymer ?
#
loop_
_entity_poly.entity_id
_entity_poly.type
_entity_poly.pdbx_seq_one_letter_code
_entity_poly.pdbx_strand_id
1 'polypeptide(L)'
;MSQGKVVQIIGAVVDIEFPQDAVPRVYDALRVTEGDLSGLTLEVQQQLGGGVVRGIALGTTDGLKRGLAVENTGNPIMVPVGTKTLGRIMDVLGNPIDEAGPIGEEERMSIHREAPSYEDQSSSVELLETGIKVIDLVCPFAKGGKVGLFGGAGVGKTVNMMELIRNIAIEHSGFSVFAGVGERTR
;
A
#
# COMPACT_ATOMS: atom_id res chain seq x y z
N MET A 1 -13.99 19.82 -4.79
CA MET A 1 -13.99 18.70 -3.83
C MET A 1 -15.41 18.50 -3.36
N SER A 2 -15.92 17.28 -3.39
CA SER A 2 -17.28 16.97 -2.91
C SER A 2 -17.23 16.55 -1.45
N GLN A 3 -18.26 16.91 -0.70
CA GLN A 3 -18.37 16.61 0.72
C GLN A 3 -19.54 15.65 0.93
N GLY A 4 -19.29 14.60 1.69
CA GLY A 4 -20.25 13.59 2.09
C GLY A 4 -20.38 13.52 3.60
N LYS A 5 -21.30 12.68 4.07
CA LYS A 5 -21.56 12.44 5.50
C LYS A 5 -21.54 10.96 5.81
N VAL A 6 -20.94 10.59 6.94
CA VAL A 6 -20.97 9.21 7.43
C VAL A 6 -22.41 8.81 7.77
N VAL A 7 -22.92 7.74 7.15
CA VAL A 7 -24.28 7.23 7.42
C VAL A 7 -24.27 5.92 8.22
N GLN A 8 -23.25 5.09 8.06
CA GLN A 8 -23.13 3.81 8.75
C GLN A 8 -21.68 3.45 9.04
N ILE A 9 -21.45 2.76 10.17
CA ILE A 9 -20.14 2.32 10.63
C ILE A 9 -20.29 0.87 11.13
N ILE A 10 -19.56 -0.05 10.52
CA ILE A 10 -19.45 -1.46 10.92
C ILE A 10 -17.96 -1.82 10.98
N GLY A 11 -17.35 -1.66 12.15
CA GLY A 11 -15.90 -1.81 12.31
C GLY A 11 -15.16 -0.87 11.35
N ALA A 12 -14.21 -1.42 10.57
CA ALA A 12 -13.46 -0.66 9.57
C ALA A 12 -14.28 -0.31 8.30
N VAL A 13 -15.47 -0.88 8.11
CA VAL A 13 -16.33 -0.61 6.96
C VAL A 13 -17.24 0.58 7.28
N VAL A 14 -17.18 1.62 6.47
CA VAL A 14 -17.91 2.87 6.69
C VAL A 14 -18.67 3.23 5.41
N ASP A 15 -19.98 3.44 5.54
CA ASP A 15 -20.80 3.93 4.43
C ASP A 15 -20.97 5.44 4.56
N ILE A 16 -20.78 6.15 3.44
CA ILE A 16 -20.74 7.61 3.36
C ILE A 16 -21.67 8.05 2.23
N GLU A 17 -22.56 8.98 2.52
CA GLU A 17 -23.49 9.56 1.54
C GLU A 17 -22.92 10.86 0.98
N PHE A 18 -22.80 10.92 -0.34
CA PHE A 18 -22.43 12.11 -1.12
C PHE A 18 -23.63 12.60 -1.94
N PRO A 19 -23.65 13.88 -2.34
CA PRO A 19 -24.55 14.37 -3.37
C PRO A 19 -24.49 13.48 -4.63
N GLN A 20 -25.64 13.18 -5.23
CA GLN A 20 -25.74 12.22 -6.34
C GLN A 20 -24.98 12.65 -7.60
N ASP A 21 -24.75 13.95 -7.78
CA ASP A 21 -23.97 14.54 -8.86
C ASP A 21 -22.46 14.55 -8.58
N ALA A 22 -22.04 14.13 -7.38
CA ALA A 22 -20.66 14.24 -6.92
C ALA A 22 -20.16 12.99 -6.17
N VAL A 23 -20.67 11.82 -6.56
CA VAL A 23 -20.31 10.51 -5.98
C VAL A 23 -18.84 10.16 -6.32
N PRO A 24 -17.99 9.89 -5.32
CA PRO A 24 -16.61 9.47 -5.53
C PRO A 24 -16.49 8.18 -6.32
N ARG A 25 -15.38 8.03 -7.05
CA ARG A 25 -15.08 6.80 -7.80
C ARG A 25 -14.62 5.70 -6.85
N VAL A 26 -14.73 4.45 -7.31
CA VAL A 26 -14.05 3.34 -6.64
C VAL A 26 -12.55 3.62 -6.62
N TYR A 27 -11.93 3.34 -5.48
CA TYR A 27 -10.55 3.66 -5.11
C TYR A 27 -10.24 5.11 -4.78
N ASP A 28 -11.18 6.05 -4.88
CA ASP A 28 -10.94 7.41 -4.37
C ASP A 28 -10.65 7.37 -2.86
N ALA A 29 -9.64 8.12 -2.44
CA ALA A 29 -9.35 8.35 -1.04
C ALA A 29 -10.27 9.45 -0.51
N LEU A 30 -10.86 9.19 0.66
CA LEU A 30 -11.75 10.06 1.38
C LEU A 30 -11.10 10.45 2.71
N ARG A 31 -11.32 11.69 3.16
CA ARG A 31 -10.72 12.21 4.38
C ARG A 31 -11.79 12.74 5.32
N VAL A 32 -11.79 12.26 6.56
CA VAL A 32 -12.62 12.85 7.61
C VAL A 32 -12.08 14.24 7.93
N THR A 33 -12.93 15.25 7.91
CA THR A 33 -12.51 16.66 8.09
C THR A 33 -12.84 17.21 9.48
N GLU A 34 -13.67 16.51 10.25
CA GLU A 34 -14.24 17.01 11.51
C GLU A 34 -14.08 16.01 12.67
N GLY A 35 -14.03 16.55 13.89
CA GLY A 35 -13.94 15.77 15.13
C GLY A 35 -12.54 15.24 15.44
N ASP A 36 -12.47 14.37 16.44
CA ASP A 36 -11.21 13.83 16.98
C ASP A 36 -10.44 12.95 15.97
N LEU A 37 -11.14 12.45 14.94
CA LEU A 37 -10.57 11.65 13.85
C LEU A 37 -10.34 12.47 12.58
N SER A 38 -10.24 13.80 12.69
CA SER A 38 -9.85 14.64 11.57
C SER A 38 -8.51 14.16 11.01
N GLY A 39 -8.50 13.87 9.71
CA GLY A 39 -7.35 13.27 9.03
C GLY A 39 -7.42 11.77 8.78
N LEU A 40 -8.36 11.04 9.40
CA LEU A 40 -8.58 9.62 9.10
C LEU A 40 -8.90 9.46 7.60
N THR A 41 -8.16 8.57 6.96
CA THR A 41 -8.34 8.26 5.54
C THR A 41 -9.19 7.00 5.38
N LEU A 42 -10.15 7.06 4.47
CA LEU A 42 -10.92 5.91 4.00
C LEU A 42 -10.72 5.74 2.49
N GLU A 43 -10.81 4.53 1.99
CA GLU A 43 -10.78 4.27 0.55
C GLU A 43 -12.13 3.70 0.10
N VAL A 44 -12.72 4.28 -0.96
CA VAL A 44 -13.96 3.77 -1.54
C VAL A 44 -13.74 2.42 -2.18
N GLN A 45 -14.51 1.42 -1.76
CA GLN A 45 -14.48 0.06 -2.32
C GLN A 45 -15.68 -0.23 -3.24
N GLN A 46 -16.82 0.41 -2.98
CA GLN A 46 -18.05 0.13 -3.71
C GLN A 46 -18.99 1.34 -3.71
N GLN A 47 -19.74 1.52 -4.80
CA GLN A 47 -20.89 2.43 -4.85
C GLN A 47 -22.17 1.60 -4.62
N LEU A 48 -22.93 1.93 -3.58
CA LEU A 48 -24.16 1.18 -3.20
C LEU A 48 -25.42 1.73 -3.89
N GLY A 49 -25.35 2.95 -4.44
CA GLY A 49 -26.47 3.64 -5.07
C GLY A 49 -27.05 4.75 -4.18
N GLY A 50 -27.88 5.62 -4.75
CA GLY A 50 -28.51 6.73 -4.03
C GLY A 50 -27.54 7.80 -3.51
N GLY A 51 -26.29 7.84 -4.00
CA GLY A 51 -25.24 8.71 -3.47
C GLY A 51 -24.37 8.06 -2.39
N VAL A 52 -24.67 6.84 -1.96
CA VAL A 52 -23.93 6.14 -0.91
C VAL A 52 -22.75 5.35 -1.49
N VAL A 53 -21.58 5.54 -0.90
CA VAL A 53 -20.38 4.76 -1.14
C VAL A 53 -19.97 3.99 0.12
N ARG A 54 -19.42 2.80 -0.07
CA ARG A 54 -18.84 1.98 1.00
C ARG A 54 -17.32 2.11 0.92
N GLY A 55 -16.72 2.56 2.01
CA GLY A 55 -15.29 2.67 2.17
C GLY A 55 -14.73 1.77 3.27
N ILE A 56 -13.41 1.58 3.23
CA ILE A 56 -12.64 0.95 4.30
C ILE A 56 -11.76 2.01 4.93
N ALA A 57 -11.80 2.12 6.26
CA ALA A 57 -10.93 2.99 7.03
C ALA A 57 -9.51 2.43 7.13
N LEU A 58 -8.51 3.27 6.89
CA LEU A 58 -7.08 2.94 6.99
C LEU A 58 -6.50 3.51 8.29
N GLY A 59 -7.12 3.11 9.39
CA GLY A 59 -6.82 3.57 10.74
C GLY A 59 -7.89 3.07 11.72
N THR A 60 -7.80 3.48 12.98
CA THR A 60 -8.87 3.18 13.93
C THR A 60 -10.13 4.00 13.63
N THR A 61 -11.28 3.35 13.72
CA THR A 61 -12.61 3.98 13.63
C THR A 61 -13.19 4.30 15.01
N ASP A 62 -12.43 4.10 16.08
CA ASP A 62 -12.88 4.37 17.44
C ASP A 62 -13.14 5.87 17.62
N GLY A 63 -14.38 6.21 17.97
CA GLY A 63 -14.82 7.60 18.09
C GLY A 63 -15.40 8.19 16.80
N LEU A 64 -15.44 7.45 15.69
CA LEU A 64 -16.13 7.86 14.47
C LEU A 64 -17.64 7.91 14.72
N LYS A 65 -18.29 8.98 14.27
CA LYS A 65 -19.73 9.21 14.47
C LYS A 65 -20.44 9.40 13.13
N ARG A 66 -21.71 9.03 13.10
CA ARG A 66 -22.59 9.33 11.97
C ARG A 66 -22.80 10.85 11.87
N GLY A 67 -22.97 11.33 10.65
CA GLY A 67 -23.14 12.74 10.33
C GLY A 67 -21.84 13.53 10.20
N LEU A 68 -20.68 12.95 10.56
CA LEU A 68 -19.38 13.61 10.36
C LEU A 68 -19.11 13.86 8.89
N ALA A 69 -18.52 15.02 8.61
CA ALA A 69 -18.14 15.40 7.27
C ALA A 69 -16.93 14.61 6.77
N VAL A 70 -17.03 14.16 5.51
CA VAL A 70 -15.98 13.46 4.79
C VAL A 70 -15.79 14.14 3.44
N GLU A 71 -14.54 14.43 3.09
CA GLU A 71 -14.18 15.06 1.83
C GLU A 71 -13.61 14.02 0.85
N ASN A 72 -14.01 14.10 -0.42
CA ASN A 72 -13.36 13.35 -1.48
C ASN A 72 -12.11 14.09 -1.98
N THR A 73 -10.96 13.41 -1.90
CA THR A 73 -9.69 13.92 -2.44
C THR A 73 -9.63 13.92 -3.97
N GLY A 74 -10.53 13.18 -4.62
CA GLY A 74 -10.64 13.05 -6.08
C GLY A 74 -9.55 12.21 -6.72
N ASN A 75 -8.69 11.58 -5.91
CA ASN A 75 -7.63 10.69 -6.35
C ASN A 75 -7.61 9.46 -5.44
N PRO A 76 -7.04 8.33 -5.90
CA PRO A 76 -6.73 7.25 -4.99
C PRO A 76 -5.65 7.63 -3.98
N ILE A 77 -5.33 6.72 -3.08
CA ILE A 77 -4.21 6.92 -2.14
C ILE A 77 -2.92 7.09 -2.93
N MET A 78 -2.24 8.22 -2.70
CA MET A 78 -1.01 8.61 -3.37
C MET A 78 0.17 8.55 -2.39
N VAL A 79 1.10 7.63 -2.64
CA VAL A 79 2.28 7.40 -1.80
C VAL A 79 3.54 8.02 -2.44
N PRO A 80 4.51 8.49 -1.64
CA PRO A 80 5.76 9.04 -2.15
C PRO A 80 6.61 7.96 -2.84
N VAL A 81 7.30 8.36 -3.90
CA VAL A 81 8.17 7.48 -4.70
C VAL A 81 9.50 8.17 -5.03
N GLY A 82 10.42 7.42 -5.65
CA GLY A 82 11.73 7.92 -6.08
C GLY A 82 12.83 7.66 -5.05
N THR A 83 14.04 8.13 -5.36
CA THR A 83 15.25 7.81 -4.58
C THR A 83 15.24 8.38 -3.16
N LYS A 84 14.41 9.40 -2.90
CA LYS A 84 14.25 10.01 -1.58
C LYS A 84 13.56 9.10 -0.55
N THR A 85 12.86 8.06 -1.00
CA THR A 85 12.21 7.07 -0.12
C THR A 85 13.19 6.00 0.37
N LEU A 86 14.39 5.91 -0.20
CA LEU A 86 15.38 4.89 0.16
C LEU A 86 15.81 5.05 1.63
N GLY A 87 15.77 3.95 2.37
CA GLY A 87 16.11 3.91 3.79
C GLY A 87 15.04 4.49 4.72
N ARG A 88 13.87 4.89 4.20
CA ARG A 88 12.75 5.40 4.97
C ARG A 88 11.77 4.29 5.36
N ILE A 89 11.06 4.47 6.46
CA ILE A 89 9.94 3.61 6.86
C ILE A 89 8.64 4.40 6.71
N MET A 90 7.68 3.83 5.99
CA MET A 90 6.40 4.47 5.68
C MET A 90 5.22 3.58 6.07
N ASP A 91 4.11 4.21 6.45
CA ASP A 91 2.83 3.52 6.59
C ASP A 91 2.14 3.31 5.22
N VAL A 92 0.95 2.67 5.23
CA VAL A 92 0.16 2.38 4.02
C VAL A 92 -0.29 3.63 3.26
N LEU A 93 -0.35 4.79 3.93
CA LEU A 93 -0.72 6.08 3.35
C LEU A 93 0.50 6.84 2.81
N GLY A 94 1.71 6.29 3.00
CA GLY A 94 2.95 6.90 2.59
C GLY A 94 3.47 7.95 3.57
N ASN A 95 2.97 7.99 4.80
CA ASN A 95 3.50 8.88 5.83
C ASN A 95 4.77 8.27 6.44
N PRO A 96 5.83 9.06 6.68
CA PRO A 96 7.03 8.57 7.35
C PRO A 96 6.72 8.27 8.82
N ILE A 97 7.15 7.10 9.29
CA ILE A 97 6.99 6.63 10.69
C ILE A 97 8.33 6.32 11.37
N ASP A 98 9.44 6.75 10.75
CA ASP A 98 10.82 6.51 11.20
C ASP A 98 11.41 7.66 12.03
N GLU A 99 10.62 8.68 12.36
CA GLU A 99 11.05 9.88 13.09
C GLU A 99 12.20 10.68 12.42
N ALA A 100 12.53 10.39 11.15
CA ALA A 100 13.62 11.03 10.41
C ALA A 100 13.18 12.32 9.67
N GLY A 101 12.06 12.93 10.09
CA GLY A 101 11.47 14.11 9.45
C GLY A 101 10.76 13.80 8.12
N PRO A 102 10.42 14.81 7.31
CA PRO A 102 9.78 14.63 6.00
C PRO A 102 10.65 13.82 5.01
N ILE A 103 10.02 13.17 4.02
CA ILE A 103 10.74 12.39 2.99
C ILE A 103 11.42 13.30 1.98
N GLY A 104 10.78 14.42 1.62
CA GLY A 104 11.28 15.32 0.59
C GLY A 104 11.09 14.71 -0.80
N GLU A 105 10.00 13.97 -0.99
CA GLU A 105 9.62 13.38 -2.27
C GLU A 105 9.33 14.46 -3.32
N GLU A 106 9.63 14.14 -4.57
CA GLU A 106 9.31 14.99 -5.72
C GLU A 106 8.03 14.55 -6.42
N GLU A 107 7.69 13.26 -6.28
CA GLU A 107 6.56 12.63 -6.94
C GLU A 107 5.80 11.71 -5.97
N ARG A 108 4.47 11.64 -6.17
CA ARG A 108 3.60 10.65 -5.53
C ARG A 108 2.88 9.85 -6.60
N MET A 109 2.78 8.53 -6.40
CA MET A 109 2.10 7.61 -7.31
C MET A 109 0.93 6.94 -6.60
N SER A 110 -0.11 6.61 -7.38
CA SER A 110 -1.26 5.86 -6.88
C SER A 110 -0.86 4.42 -6.52
N ILE A 111 -1.39 3.92 -5.41
CA ILE A 111 -1.24 2.49 -5.04
C ILE A 111 -2.07 1.56 -5.93
N HIS A 112 -3.07 2.09 -6.65
CA HIS A 112 -3.89 1.34 -7.60
C HIS A 112 -3.41 1.61 -9.02
N ARG A 113 -3.04 0.54 -9.73
CA ARG A 113 -2.61 0.60 -11.13
C ARG A 113 -2.98 -0.68 -11.84
N GLU A 114 -3.29 -0.56 -13.13
CA GLU A 114 -3.45 -1.72 -13.99
C GLU A 114 -2.15 -2.52 -14.09
N ALA A 115 -2.29 -3.83 -14.28
CA ALA A 115 -1.14 -4.67 -14.56
C ALA A 115 -0.49 -4.28 -15.91
N PRO A 116 0.81 -4.54 -16.10
CA PRO A 116 1.47 -4.33 -17.39
C PRO A 116 0.73 -5.07 -18.52
N SER A 117 0.65 -4.44 -19.69
CA SER A 117 -0.01 -5.05 -20.86
C SER A 117 0.78 -6.27 -21.34
N TYR A 118 0.18 -7.08 -22.23
CA TYR A 118 0.88 -8.22 -22.83
C TYR A 118 2.12 -7.78 -23.63
N GLU A 119 2.06 -6.62 -24.29
CA GLU A 119 3.15 -6.08 -25.11
C GLU A 119 4.34 -5.63 -24.25
N ASP A 120 4.09 -5.21 -23.00
CA ASP A 120 5.13 -4.79 -22.05
C ASP A 120 5.84 -5.97 -21.35
N GLN A 121 5.34 -7.20 -21.52
CA GLN A 121 5.90 -8.37 -20.86
C GLN A 121 7.16 -8.86 -21.59
N SER A 122 8.27 -8.95 -20.86
CA SER A 122 9.49 -9.58 -21.38
C SER A 122 9.39 -11.10 -21.30
N SER A 123 9.80 -11.78 -22.37
CA SER A 123 9.94 -13.24 -22.41
C SER A 123 11.35 -13.73 -22.02
N SER A 124 12.27 -12.83 -21.67
CA SER A 124 13.66 -13.19 -21.34
C SER A 124 13.74 -13.92 -20.00
N VAL A 125 14.24 -15.16 -20.02
CA VAL A 125 14.55 -15.91 -18.79
C VAL A 125 16.03 -15.74 -18.48
N GLU A 126 16.36 -14.64 -17.81
CA GLU A 126 17.67 -14.45 -17.17
C GLU A 126 17.63 -15.07 -15.77
N LEU A 127 18.71 -15.75 -15.37
CA LEU A 127 18.85 -16.24 -13.99
C LEU A 127 19.31 -15.10 -13.07
N LEU A 128 18.76 -15.07 -11.86
CA LEU A 128 19.20 -14.22 -10.77
C LEU A 128 20.05 -15.05 -9.82
N GLU A 129 21.36 -14.83 -9.85
CA GLU A 129 22.29 -15.46 -8.91
C GLU A 129 22.11 -14.86 -7.51
N THR A 130 21.78 -15.72 -6.55
CA THR A 130 21.44 -15.32 -5.18
C THR A 130 22.60 -15.44 -4.20
N GLY A 131 23.63 -16.22 -4.56
CA GLY A 131 24.76 -16.56 -3.68
C GLY A 131 24.41 -17.66 -2.66
N ILE A 132 23.19 -18.20 -2.70
CA ILE A 132 22.71 -19.24 -1.79
C ILE A 132 22.74 -20.57 -2.51
N LYS A 133 23.71 -21.43 -2.16
CA LYS A 133 23.99 -22.71 -2.85
C LYS A 133 22.74 -23.56 -3.14
N VAL A 134 21.83 -23.71 -2.17
CA VAL A 134 20.64 -24.56 -2.37
C VAL A 134 19.65 -23.92 -3.34
N ILE A 135 19.55 -22.60 -3.37
CA ILE A 135 18.69 -21.87 -4.29
C ILE A 135 19.30 -21.93 -5.68
N ASP A 136 20.55 -21.51 -5.84
CA ASP A 136 21.22 -21.42 -7.14
C ASP A 136 21.38 -22.79 -7.82
N LEU A 137 21.52 -23.89 -7.05
CA LEU A 137 21.67 -25.24 -7.59
C LEU A 137 20.34 -25.95 -7.86
N VAL A 138 19.37 -25.86 -6.94
CA VAL A 138 18.18 -26.73 -6.96
C VAL A 138 16.94 -25.98 -7.47
N CYS A 139 16.82 -24.69 -7.18
CA CYS A 139 15.64 -23.89 -7.52
C CYS A 139 16.08 -22.45 -7.87
N PRO A 140 16.80 -22.26 -8.98
CA PRO A 140 17.37 -20.95 -9.32
C PRO A 140 16.24 -19.96 -9.65
N PHE A 141 16.44 -18.70 -9.27
CA PHE A 141 15.46 -17.65 -9.50
C PHE A 141 15.57 -17.09 -10.91
N ALA A 142 14.44 -16.82 -11.54
CA ALA A 142 14.41 -16.01 -12.77
C ALA A 142 14.34 -14.53 -12.38
N LYS A 143 15.18 -13.69 -13.01
CA LYS A 143 15.14 -12.25 -12.87
C LYS A 143 13.81 -11.70 -13.38
N GLY A 144 13.18 -10.81 -12.61
CA GLY A 144 11.81 -10.35 -12.88
C GLY A 144 10.71 -11.38 -12.56
N GLY A 145 11.09 -12.58 -12.11
CA GLY A 145 10.16 -13.61 -11.69
C GLY A 145 9.57 -13.37 -10.29
N LYS A 146 8.55 -14.15 -9.95
CA LYS A 146 7.94 -14.18 -8.61
C LYS A 146 8.40 -15.44 -7.88
N VAL A 147 8.81 -15.29 -6.63
CA VAL A 147 9.31 -16.38 -5.79
C VAL A 147 8.48 -16.47 -4.51
N GLY A 148 8.10 -17.69 -4.12
CA GLY A 148 7.42 -17.96 -2.85
C GLY A 148 8.34 -18.66 -1.85
N LEU A 149 8.52 -18.07 -0.67
CA LEU A 149 9.23 -18.68 0.46
C LEU A 149 8.22 -19.33 1.41
N PHE A 150 7.88 -20.60 1.13
CA PHE A 150 6.91 -21.34 1.94
C PHE A 150 7.57 -22.01 3.15
N GLY A 151 6.97 -21.84 4.32
CA GLY A 151 7.45 -22.53 5.52
C GLY A 151 6.72 -22.13 6.81
N GLY A 152 6.86 -22.96 7.85
CA GLY A 152 6.23 -22.75 9.15
C GLY A 152 6.84 -21.61 9.98
N ALA A 153 6.39 -21.47 11.23
CA ALA A 153 7.00 -20.54 12.18
C ALA A 153 8.43 -21.00 12.54
N GLY A 154 9.37 -20.06 12.63
CA GLY A 154 10.74 -20.35 13.10
C GLY A 154 11.68 -21.03 12.10
N VAL A 155 11.23 -21.32 10.86
CA VAL A 155 12.07 -22.00 9.84
C VAL A 155 13.06 -21.08 9.11
N GLY A 156 13.24 -19.84 9.56
CA GLY A 156 14.23 -18.92 8.98
C GLY A 156 13.79 -18.19 7.71
N LYS A 157 12.49 -18.03 7.43
CA LYS A 157 11.99 -17.26 6.26
C LYS A 157 12.55 -15.84 6.22
N THR A 158 12.42 -15.11 7.34
CA THR A 158 12.91 -13.72 7.46
C THR A 158 14.42 -13.64 7.32
N VAL A 159 15.16 -14.64 7.83
CA VAL A 159 16.62 -14.70 7.72
C VAL A 159 17.05 -14.89 6.25
N ASN A 160 16.40 -15.81 5.53
CA ASN A 160 16.67 -15.99 4.09
C ASN A 160 16.35 -14.72 3.29
N MET A 161 15.27 -14.04 3.61
CA MET A 161 14.91 -12.79 2.95
C MET A 161 15.93 -11.66 3.21
N MET A 162 16.41 -11.51 4.45
CA MET A 162 17.48 -10.56 4.77
C MET A 162 18.77 -10.86 4.00
N GLU A 163 19.14 -12.14 3.88
CA GLU A 163 20.32 -12.55 3.11
C GLU A 163 20.16 -12.27 1.61
N LEU A 164 18.96 -12.50 1.05
CA LEU A 164 18.66 -12.14 -0.33
C LEU A 164 18.78 -10.63 -0.58
N ILE A 165 18.24 -9.78 0.32
CA ILE A 165 18.37 -8.32 0.22
C ILE A 165 19.84 -7.92 0.23
N ARG A 166 20.63 -8.48 1.15
CA ARG A 166 22.07 -8.21 1.26
C ARG A 166 22.81 -8.56 -0.03
N ASN A 167 22.61 -9.77 -0.57
CA ASN A 167 23.34 -10.22 -1.75
C ASN A 167 22.91 -9.47 -3.03
N ILE A 168 21.62 -9.15 -3.19
CA ILE A 168 21.15 -8.34 -4.32
C ILE A 168 21.69 -6.91 -4.24
N ALA A 169 21.71 -6.29 -3.06
CA ALA A 169 22.23 -4.94 -2.90
C ALA A 169 23.75 -4.85 -3.18
N ILE A 170 24.52 -5.84 -2.71
CA ILE A 170 25.99 -5.85 -2.86
C ILE A 170 26.41 -6.23 -4.29
N GLU A 171 25.84 -7.29 -4.86
CA GLU A 171 26.31 -7.87 -6.13
C GLU A 171 25.62 -7.27 -7.35
N HIS A 172 24.36 -6.85 -7.23
CA HIS A 172 23.55 -6.40 -8.38
C HIS A 172 23.28 -4.89 -8.40
N SER A 173 23.77 -4.12 -7.40
CA SER A 173 23.53 -2.66 -7.27
C SER A 173 22.06 -2.25 -7.40
N GLY A 174 21.14 -3.15 -7.00
CA GLY A 174 19.70 -2.93 -7.11
C GLY A 174 19.11 -2.29 -5.85
N PHE A 175 18.00 -1.56 -6.01
CA PHE A 175 17.20 -1.12 -4.88
C PHE A 175 16.25 -2.23 -4.42
N SER A 176 16.09 -2.37 -3.10
CA SER A 176 15.15 -3.32 -2.49
C SER A 176 14.04 -2.56 -1.76
N VAL A 177 12.81 -3.03 -1.91
CA VAL A 177 11.65 -2.55 -1.15
C VAL A 177 11.11 -3.70 -0.31
N PHE A 178 10.97 -3.48 0.99
CA PHE A 178 10.38 -4.44 1.90
C PHE A 178 8.98 -3.99 2.31
N ALA A 179 7.98 -4.83 2.08
CA ALA A 179 6.60 -4.60 2.50
C ALA A 179 6.23 -5.57 3.63
N GLY A 180 6.19 -5.05 4.87
CA GLY A 180 5.81 -5.82 6.05
C GLY A 180 4.30 -5.95 6.19
N VAL A 181 3.70 -6.97 5.58
CA VAL A 181 2.23 -7.16 5.60
C VAL A 181 1.84 -8.10 6.74
N GLY A 182 1.31 -7.53 7.84
CA GLY A 182 0.85 -8.31 9.00
C GLY A 182 1.97 -9.02 9.78
N GLU A 183 3.21 -8.57 9.59
CA GLU A 183 4.39 -9.08 10.30
C GLU A 183 4.51 -8.48 11.71
N ARG A 184 5.43 -9.04 12.51
CA ARG A 184 5.69 -8.56 13.87
C ARG A 184 6.41 -7.20 13.85
N THR A 185 6.01 -6.28 14.71
CA THR A 185 6.65 -4.95 14.88
C THR A 185 7.97 -4.99 15.66
N ARG A 186 8.23 -6.07 16.43
CA ARG A 186 9.35 -6.17 17.38
C ARG A 186 10.71 -6.42 16.72
#